data_AF-A0A3M5EMS7-F1
#
_entry.id   AF-A0A3M5EMS7-F1
#
_cell.length_a   1.000
_cell.length_b   1.000
_cell.length_c   1.000
_cell.angle_alpha   90.00
_cell.angle_beta   90.00
_cell.angle_gamma   90.00
#
_symmetry.space_group_name_H-M   'P 1'
#
loop_
_entity.id
_entity.type
_entity.pdbx_description
1 polymer ?
#
loop_
_entity_poly.entity_id
_entity_poly.type
_entity_poly.pdbx_seq_one_letter_code
_entity_poly.pdbx_strand_id
1 'polypeptide(L)' 'LGLPGLNLMTRYVQGRDIDRGAGRADDSEWERNTDLSYVIQSGPLKSVALKWRNITYRSRYGADLDENRFIVNYTLKLW' A
#
# COMPACT_ATOMS: atom_id res chain seq x y z
N LEU A 1 -3.91 6.62 21.53
CA LEU A 1 -3.12 7.77 21.04
C LEU A 1 -3.92 9.07 20.89
N GLY A 2 -5.26 9.06 20.87
CA GLY A 2 -6.03 10.32 20.77
C GLY A 2 -5.91 11.02 19.41
N LEU A 3 -5.58 10.26 18.35
CA LEU A 3 -5.40 10.75 16.97
C LEU A 3 -6.53 10.20 16.08
N PRO A 4 -7.79 10.64 16.23
CA PRO A 4 -8.88 10.21 15.38
C PRO A 4 -8.60 10.56 13.91
N GLY A 5 -8.95 9.66 13.01
CA GLY A 5 -8.68 9.80 11.57
C GLY A 5 -7.33 9.25 11.12
N LEU A 6 -6.38 8.98 12.04
CA LEU A 6 -5.12 8.31 11.73
C LEU A 6 -5.32 6.81 11.62
N ASN A 7 -4.80 6.20 10.56
CA ASN A 7 -4.78 4.76 10.37
C ASN A 7 -3.43 4.31 9.79
N LEU A 8 -2.93 3.19 10.30
CA LEU A 8 -1.71 2.54 9.84
C LEU A 8 -2.05 1.08 9.52
N MET A 9 -1.72 0.65 8.31
CA MET A 9 -1.80 -0.74 7.91
C MET A 9 -0.45 -1.19 7.37
N THR A 10 -0.02 -2.38 7.77
CA THR A 10 1.11 -3.05 7.14
C THR A 10 0.73 -4.49 6.86
N ARG A 11 1.25 -5.02 5.74
CA ARG A 11 1.11 -6.42 5.39
C ARG A 11 2.37 -6.91 4.70
N TYR A 12 2.60 -8.21 4.82
CA TYR A 12 3.64 -8.93 4.13
C TYR A 12 3.03 -10.15 3.47
N VAL A 13 3.37 -10.38 2.20
CA VAL A 13 2.91 -11.51 1.40
C VAL A 13 4.13 -12.19 0.80
N GLN A 14 4.13 -13.53 0.79
CA GLN A 14 5.19 -14.33 0.21
C GLN A 14 4.59 -15.40 -0.72
N GLY A 15 5.09 -15.45 -1.95
CA GLY A 15 4.82 -16.51 -2.92
C GLY A 15 6.03 -17.45 -3.02
N ARG A 16 5.77 -18.76 -3.08
CA ARG A 16 6.77 -19.83 -3.24
C ARG A 16 6.25 -20.88 -4.21
N ASP A 17 7.14 -21.77 -4.64
CA ASP A 17 6.84 -22.91 -5.53
C ASP A 17 6.21 -22.47 -6.86
N ILE A 18 6.73 -21.37 -7.41
CA ILE A 18 6.23 -20.77 -8.65
C ILE A 18 6.84 -21.54 -9.84
N ASP A 19 6.00 -22.28 -10.57
CA ASP A 19 6.39 -22.95 -11.80
C ASP A 19 6.26 -22.00 -13.01
N ARG A 20 7.39 -21.75 -13.68
CA ARG A 20 7.46 -20.94 -14.91
C ARG A 20 7.88 -21.73 -16.15
N GLY A 21 7.79 -23.06 -16.10
CA GLY A 21 8.15 -23.96 -17.19
C GLY A 21 9.59 -24.47 -17.15
N ALA A 22 10.01 -25.12 -18.24
CA ALA A 22 11.23 -25.93 -18.28
C ALA A 22 12.48 -25.22 -17.73
N GLY A 23 13.06 -25.80 -16.68
CA GLY A 23 14.27 -25.29 -16.00
C GLY A 23 14.07 -24.04 -15.15
N ARG A 24 12.82 -23.65 -14.87
CA ARG A 24 12.44 -22.44 -14.11
C ARG A 24 11.35 -22.72 -13.05
N ALA A 25 11.47 -23.87 -12.39
CA ALA A 25 10.64 -24.22 -11.23
C ALA A 25 11.24 -23.66 -9.92
N ASP A 26 10.46 -23.71 -8.84
CA ASP A 26 10.85 -23.31 -7.48
C ASP A 26 11.19 -21.81 -7.30
N ASP A 27 10.56 -20.95 -8.10
CA ASP A 27 10.72 -19.52 -7.96
C ASP A 27 9.90 -18.94 -6.79
N SER A 28 10.32 -17.76 -6.32
CA SER A 28 9.72 -17.11 -5.16
C SER A 28 9.67 -15.59 -5.31
N GLU A 29 8.71 -14.98 -4.64
CA GLU A 29 8.56 -13.54 -4.52
C GLU A 29 8.08 -13.16 -3.11
N TRP A 30 8.26 -11.89 -2.77
CA TRP A 30 7.59 -11.30 -1.62
C TRP A 30 7.25 -9.83 -1.85
N GLU A 31 6.18 -9.39 -1.19
CA GLU A 31 5.74 -8.00 -1.19
C GLU A 31 5.49 -7.54 0.25
N ARG A 32 5.96 -6.33 0.55
CA ARG A 32 5.60 -5.60 1.77
C ARG A 32 4.86 -4.33 1.38
N ASN A 33 3.72 -4.08 2.00
CA ASN A 33 3.01 -2.80 1.87
C ASN A 33 2.91 -2.14 3.24
N THR A 34 3.07 -0.82 3.24
CA THR A 34 2.78 0.04 4.39
C THR A 34 1.92 1.20 3.92
N ASP A 35 0.72 1.29 4.48
CA ASP A 35 -0.23 2.35 4.21
C ASP A 35 -0.38 3.21 5.47
N LEU A 36 -0.03 4.49 5.36
CA LEU A 36 -0.30 5.52 6.38
C LEU A 36 -1.37 6.46 5.82
N SER A 37 -2.46 6.63 6.56
CA SER A 37 -3.56 7.51 6.14
C SER A 37 -4.06 8.39 7.27
N TYR A 38 -4.50 9.59 6.93
CA TYR A 38 -5.09 10.54 7.85
C TYR A 38 -6.31 11.23 7.23
N VAL A 39 -7.43 11.24 7.94
CA VAL A 39 -8.62 12.03 7.60
C VAL A 39 -8.71 13.22 8.55
N ILE A 40 -8.82 14.43 8.01
CA ILE A 40 -8.96 15.64 8.83
C ILE A 40 -10.36 15.65 9.48
N GLN A 41 -10.38 15.78 10.81
CA GLN A 41 -11.59 15.58 11.61
C GLN A 41 -12.45 16.85 11.77
N SER A 42 -11.86 18.04 11.66
CA SER A 42 -12.52 19.32 11.95
C SER A 42 -11.92 20.48 11.16
N GLY A 43 -12.61 21.63 11.19
CA GLY A 43 -12.18 22.86 10.50
C GLY A 43 -12.48 22.87 9.00
N PRO A 44 -11.94 23.86 8.26
CA PRO A 44 -12.26 24.06 6.84
C PRO A 44 -11.88 22.90 5.92
N LEU A 45 -10.94 22.05 6.33
CA LEU A 45 -10.49 20.89 5.58
C LEU A 45 -11.06 19.57 6.09
N LYS A 46 -12.10 19.61 6.95
CA LYS A 46 -12.77 18.40 7.43
C LYS A 46 -13.13 17.49 6.25
N SER A 47 -12.91 16.18 6.42
CA SER A 47 -13.13 15.14 5.41
C SER A 47 -12.11 15.07 4.26
N VAL A 48 -11.11 15.95 4.20
CA VAL A 48 -9.94 15.72 3.34
C VAL A 48 -9.17 14.53 3.89
N ALA A 49 -8.93 13.54 3.03
CA ALA A 49 -8.21 12.31 3.32
C ALA A 49 -6.87 12.29 2.59
N LEU A 50 -5.80 12.06 3.34
CA LEU A 50 -4.44 11.90 2.85
C LEU A 50 -4.04 10.44 3.03
N LYS A 51 -3.43 9.85 2.01
CA LYS A 51 -2.89 8.50 2.10
C LYS A 51 -1.54 8.41 1.40
N TRP A 52 -0.56 7.91 2.13
CA TRP A 52 0.71 7.47 1.60
C TRP A 52 0.78 5.94 1.64
N ARG A 53 1.16 5.35 0.51
CA ARG A 53 1.40 3.92 0.38
C ARG A 53 2.83 3.70 -0.07
N ASN A 54 3.55 2.86 0.66
CA ASN A 54 4.88 2.39 0.31
C ASN A 54 4.80 0.89 0.03
N ILE A 55 5.31 0.47 -1.12
CA ILE A 55 5.31 -0.94 -1.55
C ILE A 55 6.74 -1.31 -1.91
N THR A 56 7.19 -2.44 -1.39
CA THR A 56 8.47 -3.08 -1.73
C THR A 56 8.15 -4.47 -2.23
N TYR A 57 8.37 -4.72 -3.51
CA TYR A 57 8.20 -6.02 -4.15
C TYR A 57 9.55 -6.54 -4.62
N ARG A 58 9.83 -7.81 -4.33
CA ARG A 58 11.06 -8.49 -4.74
C ARG A 58 10.75 -9.84 -5.33
N SER A 59 11.44 -10.20 -6.40
CA SER A 59 11.18 -11.42 -7.15
C SER A 59 12.48 -12.09 -7.60
N ARG A 60 12.54 -13.43 -7.55
CA ARG A 60 13.65 -14.19 -8.14
C ARG A 60 13.58 -14.31 -9.66
N TYR A 61 12.50 -13.79 -10.24
CA TYR A 61 12.04 -14.26 -11.52
C TYR A 61 11.53 -13.14 -12.44
N GLY A 62 11.34 -11.95 -11.89
CA GLY A 62 10.99 -10.72 -12.61
C GLY A 62 11.81 -9.54 -12.09
N ALA A 63 11.40 -8.33 -12.47
CA ALA A 63 12.02 -7.12 -11.96
C ALA A 63 11.58 -6.83 -10.51
N ASP A 64 12.50 -6.32 -9.71
CA ASP A 64 12.19 -5.74 -8.42
C ASP A 64 11.47 -4.40 -8.60
N LEU A 65 10.62 -4.04 -7.64
CA LEU A 65 9.85 -2.81 -7.68
C LEU A 65 9.77 -2.16 -6.29
N ASP A 66 10.08 -0.87 -6.23
CA ASP A 66 9.76 -0.01 -5.11
C ASP A 66 8.78 1.07 -5.58
N GLU A 67 7.68 1.22 -4.86
CA GLU A 67 6.58 2.09 -5.28
C GLU A 67 6.14 3.00 -4.13
N ASN A 68 5.84 4.25 -4.48
CA ASN A 68 5.20 5.20 -3.57
C ASN A 68 3.97 5.79 -4.24
N ARG A 69 2.84 5.76 -3.55
CA ARG A 69 1.61 6.44 -3.97
C ARG A 69 1.23 7.47 -2.92
N PHE A 70 1.06 8.72 -3.35
CA PHE A 70 0.47 9.80 -2.56
C PHE A 70 -0.91 10.11 -3.12
N ILE A 71 -1.92 10.00 -2.27
CA ILE A 71 -3.33 10.11 -2.66
C ILE A 71 -3.98 11.17 -1.78
N VAL A 72 -4.65 12.13 -2.42
CA VAL A 72 -5.45 13.15 -1.75
C VAL A 72 -6.88 12.99 -2.24
N ASN A 73 -7.80 12.72 -1.32
CA ASN A 73 -9.20 12.53 -1.60
C ASN A 73 -10.05 13.51 -0.82
N TYR A 74 -11.08 14.06 -1.45
CA TYR A 74 -12.11 14.86 -0.80
C TYR A 74 -13.46 14.57 -1.44
N THR A 75 -14.49 14.38 -0.62
CA THR A 75 -15.85 14.19 -1.08
C THR A 75 -16.68 15.39 -0.65
N LEU A 76 -17.20 16.13 -1.63
CA LEU A 76 -18.08 17.28 -1.41
C LEU A 76 -19.53 16.84 -1.58
N LYS A 77 -20.30 16.91 -0.50
CA LYS A 77 -21.76 16.75 -0.56
C LYS A 77 -22.37 18.07 -1.06
N LEU A 78 -23.07 18.04 -2.19
CA LEU A 78 -23.64 19.23 -2.83
C LEU A 78 -25.09 19.51 -2.38
N TRP A 79 -25.86 18.49 -2.01
CA TRP A 79 -27.20 18.54 -1.45
C TRP A 79 -27.45 17.31 -0.58
#